data_AF-A0AAW1X9M7-F1
#
_entry.id   AF-A0AAW1X9M7-F1
#
_cell.length_a   1.000
_cell.length_b   1.000
_cell.length_c   1.000
_cell.angle_alpha   90.00
_cell.angle_beta   90.00
_cell.angle_gamma   90.00
#
_symmetry.space_group_name_H-M   'P 1'
#
loop_
_entity.id
_entity.type
_entity.pdbx_description
1 polymer ?
#
loop_
_entity_poly.entity_id
_entity_poly.type
_entity_poly.pdbx_seq_one_letter_code
_entity_poly.pdbx_strand_id
1 'polypeptide(L)'
;MKTNLIGNTFTRVPNLKQREKKHKINEVKDFKRVREKTKKRIIKSGFYLCDKVQERLGDSKKYIEFLRLLYMYSKGVLDLTEFLNLVDDSVRADENLMNKFDDFLEHCEKSGNRFDLDSLGYST
;
A
#
# COMPACT_ATOMS: atom_id res chain seq x y z
N MET A 1 -68.92 -25.98 -30.49
CA MET A 1 -68.38 -24.69 -30.02
C MET A 1 -67.18 -24.97 -29.11
N LYS A 2 -65.96 -24.67 -29.57
CA LYS A 2 -64.75 -24.69 -28.71
C LYS A 2 -64.04 -23.36 -28.96
N THR A 3 -64.01 -22.54 -27.93
CA THR A 3 -63.49 -21.17 -27.93
C THR A 3 -61.97 -21.15 -27.84
N ASN A 4 -61.42 -20.07 -28.38
CA ASN A 4 -60.00 -19.75 -28.54
C ASN A 4 -59.18 -19.87 -27.24
N LEU A 5 -58.00 -20.49 -27.36
CA LEU A 5 -56.93 -20.40 -26.38
C LEU A 5 -56.10 -19.13 -26.63
N ILE A 6 -55.93 -18.39 -25.54
CA ILE A 6 -55.37 -17.04 -25.44
C ILE A 6 -53.85 -17.13 -25.21
N GLY A 7 -53.11 -16.21 -25.82
CA GLY A 7 -51.98 -15.53 -25.17
C GLY A 7 -50.64 -16.25 -25.18
N ASN A 8 -49.85 -16.01 -26.24
CA ASN A 8 -48.42 -16.26 -26.25
C ASN A 8 -47.74 -15.37 -25.19
N THR A 9 -47.36 -15.94 -24.04
CA THR A 9 -46.53 -15.23 -23.06
C THR A 9 -45.08 -15.31 -23.49
N PHE A 10 -44.63 -14.26 -24.20
CA PHE A 10 -43.20 -14.04 -24.42
C PHE A 10 -42.55 -13.74 -23.07
N THR A 11 -42.11 -14.79 -22.38
CA THR A 11 -41.31 -14.69 -21.16
C THR A 11 -39.94 -14.12 -21.56
N ARG A 12 -39.75 -12.82 -21.30
CA ARG A 12 -38.45 -12.16 -21.37
C ARG A 12 -37.52 -12.84 -20.37
N VAL A 13 -36.71 -13.79 -20.83
CA VAL A 13 -35.61 -14.36 -20.05
C VAL A 13 -34.62 -13.26 -19.66
N PRO A 14 -34.38 -13.00 -18.36
CA PRO A 14 -33.31 -12.08 -17.96
C PRO A 14 -31.95 -12.68 -18.30
N ASN A 15 -31.11 -11.86 -18.93
CA ASN A 15 -29.83 -12.19 -19.54
C ASN A 15 -28.82 -12.75 -18.52
N LEU A 16 -28.58 -14.07 -18.52
CA LEU A 16 -27.66 -14.78 -17.62
C LEU A 16 -26.21 -14.21 -17.68
N LYS A 17 -25.79 -13.66 -18.83
CA LYS A 17 -24.45 -13.07 -19.04
C LYS A 17 -24.21 -11.77 -18.26
N GLN A 18 -25.26 -11.07 -17.79
CA GLN A 18 -25.10 -9.88 -16.95
C GLN A 18 -24.82 -10.20 -15.48
N ARG A 19 -25.23 -11.38 -15.01
CA ARG A 19 -25.11 -11.79 -13.60
C ARG A 19 -23.67 -12.20 -13.24
N GLU A 20 -22.97 -12.86 -14.16
CA GLU A 20 -21.56 -13.25 -13.98
C GLU A 20 -20.60 -12.05 -14.04
N LYS A 21 -20.88 -11.05 -14.90
CA LYS A 21 -20.10 -9.81 -14.96
C LYS A 21 -20.19 -9.01 -13.65
N LYS A 22 -21.35 -9.01 -12.99
CA LYS A 22 -21.58 -8.22 -11.77
C LYS A 22 -20.79 -8.75 -10.56
N HIS A 23 -20.59 -10.07 -10.47
CA HIS A 23 -19.83 -10.69 -9.38
C HIS A 23 -18.32 -10.41 -9.48
N LYS A 24 -17.75 -10.52 -10.69
CA LYS A 24 -16.35 -10.15 -10.95
C LYS A 24 -16.06 -8.67 -10.70
N ILE A 25 -16.99 -7.78 -11.04
CA ILE A 25 -16.80 -6.31 -10.85
C ILE A 25 -16.78 -5.94 -9.35
N ASN A 26 -17.56 -6.62 -8.50
CA ASN A 26 -17.59 -6.33 -7.07
C ASN A 26 -16.30 -6.78 -6.37
N GLU A 27 -15.80 -7.98 -6.68
CA GLU A 27 -14.50 -8.46 -6.17
C GLU A 27 -13.36 -7.52 -6.57
N VAL A 28 -13.29 -7.08 -7.84
CA VAL A 28 -12.25 -6.15 -8.31
C VAL A 28 -12.35 -4.77 -7.63
N LYS A 29 -13.56 -4.29 -7.31
CA LYS A 29 -13.76 -3.05 -6.54
C LYS A 29 -13.28 -3.20 -5.09
N ASP A 30 -13.52 -4.35 -4.48
CA ASP A 30 -13.06 -4.65 -3.12
C ASP A 30 -11.53 -4.77 -3.06
N PHE A 31 -10.90 -5.42 -4.05
CA PHE A 31 -9.44 -5.43 -4.17
C PHE A 31 -8.86 -4.03 -4.34
N LYS A 32 -9.45 -3.18 -5.19
CA LYS A 32 -9.00 -1.78 -5.34
C LYS A 32 -9.15 -1.00 -4.04
N ARG A 33 -10.26 -1.17 -3.32
CA ARG A 33 -10.51 -0.51 -2.02
C ARG A 33 -9.55 -1.00 -0.93
N VAL A 34 -9.25 -2.29 -0.88
CA VAL A 34 -8.29 -2.89 0.06
C VAL A 34 -6.87 -2.39 -0.23
N ARG A 35 -6.48 -2.30 -1.51
CA ARG A 35 -5.19 -1.74 -1.93
C ARG A 35 -5.04 -0.28 -1.54
N GLU A 36 -6.04 0.56 -1.82
CA GLU A 36 -6.03 1.98 -1.44
C GLU A 36 -5.97 2.19 0.08
N LYS A 37 -6.76 1.42 0.84
CA LYS A 37 -6.69 1.44 2.32
C LYS A 37 -5.31 1.02 2.83
N THR A 38 -4.68 0.05 2.19
CA THR A 38 -3.35 -0.45 2.56
C THR A 38 -2.26 0.57 2.21
N LYS A 39 -2.31 1.19 1.02
CA LYS A 39 -1.43 2.30 0.63
C LYS A 39 -1.52 3.46 1.64
N LYS A 40 -2.73 3.87 2.02
CA LYS A 40 -2.93 4.93 3.03
C LYS A 40 -2.33 4.58 4.40
N ARG A 41 -2.44 3.32 4.84
CA ARG A 41 -1.85 2.86 6.11
C ARG A 41 -0.32 2.89 6.05
N ILE A 42 0.26 2.39 4.97
CA ILE A 42 1.71 2.40 4.76
C ILE A 42 2.23 3.85 4.76
N ILE A 43 1.57 4.75 4.03
CA ILE A 43 1.91 6.19 4.01
C ILE A 43 1.89 6.78 5.42
N LYS A 44 0.81 6.55 6.19
CA LYS A 44 0.68 7.06 7.56
C LYS A 44 1.77 6.50 8.48
N SER A 45 2.07 5.21 8.35
CA SER A 45 3.12 4.53 9.13
C SER A 45 4.49 5.11 8.81
N GLY A 46 4.78 5.33 7.52
CA GLY A 46 6.05 5.92 7.08
C GLY A 46 6.22 7.37 7.55
N PHE A 47 5.17 8.19 7.53
CA PHE A 47 5.24 9.54 8.10
C PHE A 47 5.57 9.53 9.60
N TYR A 48 4.91 8.65 10.37
CA TYR A 48 5.21 8.51 11.80
C TYR A 48 6.64 8.05 12.06
N LEU A 49 7.15 7.13 11.23
CA LEU A 49 8.52 6.63 11.32
C LEU A 49 9.54 7.75 11.04
N CYS A 50 9.33 8.50 9.96
CA CYS A 50 10.18 9.64 9.61
C CYS A 50 10.20 10.70 10.71
N ASP A 51 9.04 11.02 11.31
CA ASP A 51 8.93 11.96 12.43
C ASP A 51 9.76 11.49 13.64
N LYS A 52 9.68 10.20 13.98
CA LYS A 52 10.47 9.63 15.08
C LYS A 52 11.97 9.59 14.79
N VAL A 53 12.35 9.27 13.56
CA VAL A 53 13.76 9.31 13.14
C VAL A 53 14.28 10.75 13.18
N GLN A 54 13.48 11.73 12.76
CA GLN A 54 13.84 13.14 12.83
C GLN A 54 14.04 13.61 14.29
N GLU A 55 13.12 13.24 15.20
CA GLU A 55 13.25 13.50 16.63
C GLU A 55 14.53 12.87 17.23
N ARG A 56 14.88 11.65 16.80
CA ARG A 56 16.06 10.93 17.31
C ARG A 56 17.38 11.50 16.79
N LEU A 57 17.44 11.80 15.50
CA LEU A 57 18.66 12.32 14.88
C LEU A 57 18.98 13.73 15.37
N GLY A 58 17.95 14.56 15.59
CA GLY A 58 18.10 15.95 16.07
C GLY A 58 18.88 16.89 15.12
N ASP A 59 19.39 16.36 14.00
CA ASP A 59 20.20 17.05 13.00
C ASP A 59 19.56 16.88 11.62
N SER A 60 19.19 18.01 11.01
CA SER A 60 18.62 18.06 9.67
C SER A 60 19.50 17.41 8.61
N LYS A 61 20.84 17.47 8.73
CA LYS A 61 21.75 16.83 7.77
C LYS A 61 21.65 15.32 7.83
N LYS A 62 21.69 14.76 9.04
CA LYS A 62 21.53 13.32 9.28
C LYS A 62 20.17 12.82 8.83
N TYR A 63 19.12 13.61 9.08
CA TYR A 63 17.77 13.27 8.62
C TYR A 63 17.64 13.25 7.10
N ILE A 64 18.25 14.22 6.40
CA ILE A 64 18.30 14.23 4.92
C ILE A 64 19.07 13.01 4.40
N GLU A 65 20.17 12.64 5.03
CA GLU A 65 20.95 11.44 4.67
C GLU A 65 20.12 10.16 4.85
N PHE A 66 19.40 10.03 5.97
CA PHE A 66 18.46 8.94 6.19
C PHE A 66 17.38 8.87 5.08
N LEU A 67 16.78 10.00 4.71
CA LEU A 67 15.78 10.02 3.63
C LEU A 67 16.37 9.58 2.28
N ARG A 68 17.63 9.94 1.99
CA ARG A 68 18.33 9.48 0.78
C ARG A 68 18.55 7.97 0.80
N LEU A 69 18.99 7.41 1.93
CA LEU A 69 19.14 5.96 2.09
C LEU A 69 17.80 5.24 1.91
N LEU A 70 16.73 5.78 2.50
CA LEU A 70 15.38 5.21 2.40
C LEU A 70 14.87 5.26 0.96
N TYR A 71 15.16 6.33 0.23
CA TYR A 71 14.87 6.44 -1.19
C TYR A 71 15.60 5.39 -2.01
N MET A 72 16.92 5.25 -1.81
CA MET A 72 17.74 4.26 -2.52
C MET A 72 17.26 2.83 -2.23
N TYR A 73 16.93 2.51 -0.98
CA TYR A 73 16.30 1.24 -0.60
C TYR A 73 14.95 1.04 -1.31
N SER A 74 14.07 2.05 -1.33
CA SER A 74 12.76 1.94 -2.00
C SER A 74 12.87 1.72 -3.52
N LYS A 75 13.92 2.24 -4.16
CA LYS A 75 14.23 1.97 -5.57
C LYS A 75 14.95 0.63 -5.78
N GLY A 76 15.41 0.00 -4.70
CA GLY A 76 16.17 -1.26 -4.68
C GLY A 76 17.60 -1.11 -5.16
N VAL A 77 18.16 0.09 -4.99
CA VAL A 77 19.59 0.33 -5.21
C VAL A 77 20.39 -0.14 -4.00
N LEU A 78 19.77 -0.14 -2.81
CA LEU A 78 20.31 -0.73 -1.58
C LEU A 78 19.45 -1.92 -1.17
N ASP A 79 20.07 -2.97 -0.65
CA ASP A 79 19.36 -4.02 0.07
C ASP A 79 19.07 -3.63 1.53
N LEU A 80 18.27 -4.43 2.23
CA LEU A 80 17.88 -4.15 3.61
C LEU A 80 19.09 -4.13 4.56
N THR A 81 20.05 -5.03 4.36
CA THR A 81 21.22 -5.14 5.22
C THR A 81 22.13 -3.94 5.04
N GLU A 82 22.36 -3.52 3.79
CA GLU A 82 23.09 -2.30 3.44
C GLU A 82 22.41 -1.05 3.99
N PHE A 83 21.10 -0.94 3.81
CA PHE A 83 20.32 0.17 4.35
C PHE A 83 20.48 0.26 5.89
N LEU A 84 20.28 -0.84 6.61
CA LEU A 84 20.40 -0.87 8.07
C LEU A 84 21.82 -0.58 8.58
N ASN A 85 22.86 -0.95 7.82
CA ASN A 85 24.24 -0.63 8.16
C ASN A 85 24.60 0.84 7.93
N LEU A 86 23.89 1.51 7.02
CA LEU A 86 24.10 2.93 6.70
C LEU A 86 23.24 3.86 7.57
N VAL A 87 22.22 3.35 8.25
CA VAL A 87 21.41 4.12 9.20
C VAL A 87 22.27 4.51 10.42
N ASP A 88 22.15 5.77 10.85
CA ASP A 88 22.87 6.33 11.99
C ASP A 88 22.68 5.52 13.28
N ASP A 89 23.76 5.33 14.03
CA ASP A 89 23.81 4.55 15.26
C ASP A 89 22.76 4.99 16.30
N SER A 90 22.42 6.29 16.34
CA SER A 90 21.40 6.81 17.26
C SER A 90 20.00 6.29 16.95
N VAL A 91 19.71 5.95 15.70
CA VAL A 91 18.45 5.30 15.30
C VAL A 91 18.51 3.83 15.62
N ARG A 92 19.65 3.17 15.34
CA ARG A 92 19.86 1.74 15.61
C ARG A 92 19.83 1.40 17.10
N ALA A 93 20.25 2.33 17.95
CA ALA A 93 20.24 2.18 19.40
C ALA A 93 18.83 2.28 20.02
N ASP A 94 17.83 2.80 19.29
CA ASP A 94 16.44 2.82 19.75
C ASP A 94 15.71 1.54 19.30
N GLU A 95 15.71 0.52 20.15
CA GLU A 95 15.05 -0.77 19.88
C GLU A 95 13.56 -0.62 19.55
N ASN A 96 12.85 0.33 20.17
CA ASN A 96 11.42 0.56 19.88
C ASN A 96 11.23 1.17 18.49
N LEU A 97 12.16 2.03 18.06
CA LEU A 97 12.17 2.59 16.73
C LEU A 97 12.53 1.53 15.68
N MET A 98 13.54 0.70 15.95
CA MET A 98 13.96 -0.41 15.09
C MET A 98 12.86 -1.46 14.91
N ASN A 99 12.15 -1.85 15.98
CA ASN A 99 11.02 -2.78 15.88
C ASN A 99 9.91 -2.23 14.97
N LYS A 100 9.59 -0.94 15.11
CA LYS A 100 8.59 -0.27 14.23
C LYS A 100 9.10 -0.13 12.80
N PHE A 101 10.40 0.02 12.63
CA PHE A 101 11.06 0.10 11.33
C PHE A 101 10.94 -1.26 10.61
N ASP A 102 11.24 -2.35 11.29
CA ASP A 102 11.11 -3.72 10.77
C ASP A 102 9.66 -4.06 10.43
N ASP A 103 8.71 -3.74 11.32
CA ASP A 103 7.27 -3.93 11.06
C ASP A 103 6.82 -3.19 9.79
N PHE A 104 7.32 -1.97 9.60
CA PHE A 104 7.01 -1.14 8.44
C PHE A 104 7.59 -1.73 7.14
N LEU A 105 8.84 -2.22 7.18
CA LEU A 105 9.49 -2.86 6.04
C LEU A 105 8.79 -4.15 5.64
N GLU A 106 8.45 -5.00 6.62
CA GLU A 106 7.74 -6.24 6.39
C GLU A 106 6.36 -5.99 5.73
N HIS A 107 5.68 -4.91 6.13
CA HIS A 107 4.43 -4.46 5.51
C HIS A 107 4.62 -3.94 4.08
N CYS A 108 5.75 -3.28 3.78
CA CYS A 108 6.08 -2.83 2.43
C CYS A 108 6.32 -4.02 1.49
N GLU A 109 7.06 -5.03 1.94
CA GLU A 109 7.34 -6.25 1.18
C GLU A 109 6.06 -7.08 0.94
N LYS A 110 5.31 -7.39 2.00
CA LYS A 110 4.08 -8.20 1.92
C LYS A 110 3.01 -7.59 1.02
N SER A 111 2.95 -6.27 0.95
CA SER A 111 1.91 -5.58 0.21
C SER A 111 2.23 -5.39 -1.28
N GLY A 112 3.46 -5.69 -1.71
CA GLY A 112 3.94 -5.40 -3.08
C GLY A 112 3.86 -3.91 -3.46
N ASN A 113 3.51 -3.04 -2.51
CA ASN A 113 3.50 -1.61 -2.66
C ASN A 113 4.85 -1.15 -2.11
N ARG A 114 5.85 -1.10 -3.00
CA ARG A 114 7.06 -0.34 -2.71
C ARG A 114 6.66 1.02 -2.16
N PHE A 115 7.26 1.40 -1.04
CA PHE A 115 7.03 2.69 -0.42
C PHE A 115 7.42 3.77 -1.42
N ASP A 116 6.43 4.33 -2.10
CA ASP A 116 6.67 5.31 -3.13
C ASP A 116 6.83 6.69 -2.48
N LEU A 117 8.09 7.06 -2.22
CA LEU A 117 8.45 8.38 -1.69
C LEU A 117 8.00 9.51 -2.63
N ASP A 118 7.85 9.25 -3.93
CA ASP A 118 7.38 10.23 -4.91
C ASP A 118 5.91 10.59 -4.63
N SER A 119 5.12 9.65 -4.09
CA SER A 119 3.73 9.89 -3.64
C SER A 119 3.63 10.75 -2.36
N LEU A 120 4.74 11.01 -1.66
CA LEU A 120 4.77 11.76 -0.39
C LEU A 120 5.23 13.21 -0.55
N GLY A 121 5.61 13.62 -1.76
CA GLY A 121 6.10 14.97 -2.01
C GLY A 121 7.55 15.20 -1.55
N TYR A 122 8.34 14.13 -1.35
CA TYR A 122 9.76 14.21 -1.01
C TYR A 122 10.71 14.08 -2.22
N SER A 123 10.18 14.18 -3.45
CA SER A 123 11.04 14.33 -4.64
C SER A 123 11.70 15.71 -4.58
N THR A 124 13.04 15.72 -4.59
CA THR A 124 13.84 16.89 -4.99
C THR A 124 13.48 17.36 -6.39
#